data_AF-B0Y3J4-F1
#
_entry.id   AF-B0Y3J4-F1
#
_cell.length_a   1.000
_cell.length_b   1.000
_cell.length_c   1.000
_cell.angle_alpha   90.00
_cell.angle_beta   90.00
_cell.angle_gamma   90.00
#
_symmetry.space_group_name_H-M   'P 1'
#
loop_
_entity.id
_entity.type
_entity.pdbx_description
1 polymer ?
#
loop_
_entity_poly.entity_id
_entity_poly.type
_entity_poly.pdbx_seq_one_letter_code
_entity_poly.pdbx_strand_id
1 'polypeptide(L)'
;MGSALNSPVYIDYGEFFMNSSNVLAVPYQNVTAAFTTPVAVNSTAIDGFDWTQPYPGSRRDGHTVYLEIAQEMPLSASIVENSTTVLSSLTFGIPDSMRSGGQPLAMDPSWYICRHVFISTKPEAKAAVDGGRRCDFLSQACRADLKTSLTQDWGTAADGTMCSALGFDPIPPSCQDAFGFARQDVMAFDAAFLADAALAPVQTSQEQQPYSWRIGTGYHDPGDARAYAAAANRTYLVATVWGFSPSAKSTPVPEVSFGCLSSGSRYVPPPPSPPSSIPSDAAFGDDFSSGSAAQWTTYGGSFDASSGAFVGRKSLGGLALVNSNFSNFLFEADVTLPSTSGNAGLVFRASNPSVGADAYNGYYAGISASGVVLGRASNNWTQLGSGAADLAANTAHHVQVQALDTALAVFVDDMSTAAVRVTDGTYARGMNGVRVYGTGAAFDNICISPLAFSDDFSSGTMGKWTAVDGTYHVSSSGAAVLSASPIAKALATGVTSHDVIYGADVSIDATANGNGGFIFRVSNATAGPDSYNGYYAGIGVGYVVLGFADRQWNELKRAPAADITAGQTYRLLIRTRGDSIAVYVDDLNTPRMVVQDGRYSAGLSGLRAYMTTMSVSNVRIYHGLC
;
A
#
# COMPACT_ATOMS: atom_id res chain seq x y z
N MET A 1 -46.53 13.00 -17.66
CA MET A 1 -45.42 12.08 -17.37
C MET A 1 -44.97 12.37 -15.96
N GLY A 2 -45.29 11.51 -15.00
CA GLY A 2 -44.83 11.68 -13.62
C GLY A 2 -43.31 11.58 -13.58
N SER A 3 -42.64 12.44 -12.82
CA SER A 3 -41.20 12.34 -12.57
C SER A 3 -40.85 10.92 -12.12
N ALA A 4 -39.85 10.29 -12.75
CA ALA A 4 -39.36 8.99 -12.30
C ALA A 4 -38.90 9.11 -10.84
N LEU A 5 -39.40 8.22 -9.97
CA LEU A 5 -39.01 8.16 -8.57
C LEU A 5 -37.57 7.67 -8.47
N ASN A 6 -36.73 8.42 -7.76
CA ASN A 6 -35.32 8.08 -7.56
C ASN A 6 -35.06 7.61 -6.12
N SER A 7 -34.11 6.70 -5.96
CA SER A 7 -33.58 6.23 -4.69
C SER A 7 -32.16 6.76 -4.48
N PRO A 8 -31.81 7.24 -3.28
CA PRO A 8 -30.43 7.52 -2.92
C PRO A 8 -29.66 6.21 -2.71
N VAL A 9 -28.40 6.15 -3.16
CA VAL A 9 -27.45 5.07 -2.85
C VAL A 9 -26.07 5.65 -2.61
N TYR A 10 -25.38 5.23 -1.57
CA TYR A 10 -23.94 5.52 -1.45
C TYR A 10 -23.17 4.71 -2.48
N ILE A 11 -22.13 5.29 -3.09
CA ILE A 11 -21.15 4.51 -3.84
C ILE A 11 -19.83 4.43 -3.08
N ASP A 12 -19.25 3.24 -3.12
CA ASP A 12 -17.94 2.94 -2.57
C ASP A 12 -16.84 3.01 -3.63
N TYR A 13 -15.91 3.96 -3.45
CA TYR A 13 -14.64 4.05 -4.19
C TYR A 13 -13.42 4.08 -3.25
N GLY A 14 -13.62 3.90 -1.94
CA GLY A 14 -12.61 4.25 -0.93
C GLY A 14 -13.08 3.99 0.51
N GLU A 15 -12.88 4.95 1.41
CA GLU A 15 -13.37 4.85 2.80
C GLU A 15 -14.89 5.12 2.88
N PHE A 16 -15.61 4.37 3.73
CA PHE A 16 -17.06 4.48 3.88
C PHE A 16 -17.47 5.83 4.50
N PHE A 17 -18.54 6.43 3.97
CA PHE A 17 -19.13 7.68 4.47
C PHE A 17 -18.13 8.84 4.59
N MET A 18 -17.32 9.07 3.55
CA MET A 18 -16.36 10.17 3.53
C MET A 18 -16.95 11.52 3.15
N ASN A 19 -17.93 11.55 2.23
CA ASN A 19 -18.55 12.78 1.74
C ASN A 19 -19.94 12.51 1.15
N SER A 20 -20.85 13.46 1.28
CA SER A 20 -22.20 13.44 0.67
C SER A 20 -22.18 13.44 -0.85
N SER A 21 -21.08 13.87 -1.48
CA SER A 21 -20.87 13.75 -2.93
C SER A 21 -20.89 12.30 -3.45
N ASN A 22 -20.78 11.31 -2.56
CA ASN A 22 -20.80 9.89 -2.91
C ASN A 22 -22.21 9.30 -2.94
N VAL A 23 -23.27 10.11 -2.74
CA VAL A 23 -24.66 9.66 -2.86
C VAL A 23 -25.16 9.90 -4.28
N LEU A 24 -25.59 8.84 -4.96
CA LEU A 24 -26.28 8.93 -6.25
C LEU A 24 -27.78 8.82 -6.09
N ALA A 25 -28.50 9.58 -6.89
CA ALA A 25 -29.91 9.33 -7.19
C ALA A 25 -30.00 8.36 -8.38
N VAL A 26 -30.48 7.14 -8.14
CA VAL A 26 -30.70 6.11 -9.17
C VAL A 26 -32.20 5.86 -9.36
N PRO A 27 -32.67 5.47 -10.57
CA PRO A 27 -34.08 5.15 -10.79
C PRO A 27 -34.54 4.02 -9.87
N TYR A 28 -35.60 4.26 -9.07
CA TYR A 28 -36.06 3.28 -8.08
C TYR A 28 -36.50 1.96 -8.71
N GLN A 29 -37.06 2.00 -9.92
CA GLN A 29 -37.42 0.79 -10.67
C GLN A 29 -36.23 -0.16 -10.91
N ASN A 30 -35.02 0.38 -11.12
CA ASN A 30 -33.82 -0.44 -11.31
C ASN A 30 -33.40 -1.07 -9.99
N VAL A 31 -33.54 -0.33 -8.88
CA VAL A 31 -33.29 -0.83 -7.53
C VAL A 31 -34.26 -1.98 -7.21
N THR A 32 -35.56 -1.78 -7.40
CA THR A 32 -36.57 -2.83 -7.15
C THR A 32 -36.33 -4.06 -8.01
N ALA A 33 -35.97 -3.88 -9.29
CA ALA A 33 -35.61 -5.00 -10.16
C ALA A 33 -34.42 -5.79 -9.61
N ALA A 34 -33.36 -5.11 -9.14
CA ALA A 34 -32.18 -5.75 -8.59
C ALA A 34 -32.46 -6.51 -7.28
N PHE A 35 -33.39 -6.04 -6.46
CA PHE A 35 -33.82 -6.70 -5.20
C PHE A 35 -34.96 -7.70 -5.38
N THR A 36 -35.42 -7.98 -6.61
CA THR A 36 -36.50 -8.97 -6.83
C THR A 36 -36.07 -10.38 -6.43
N THR A 37 -34.79 -10.72 -6.61
CA THR A 37 -34.20 -12.00 -6.22
C THR A 37 -32.82 -11.76 -5.57
N PRO A 38 -32.78 -11.31 -4.30
CA PRO A 38 -31.52 -10.95 -3.64
C PRO A 38 -30.58 -12.17 -3.57
N VAL A 39 -29.29 -11.91 -3.74
CA VAL A 39 -28.21 -12.91 -3.69
C VAL A 39 -28.01 -13.44 -2.28
N ALA A 40 -28.22 -12.59 -1.27
CA ALA A 40 -28.17 -12.97 0.13
C ALA A 40 -29.16 -12.14 0.94
N VAL A 41 -29.75 -12.77 1.94
CA VAL A 41 -30.63 -12.14 2.93
C VAL A 41 -30.17 -12.61 4.31
N ASN A 42 -30.00 -11.67 5.23
CA ASN A 42 -29.70 -11.95 6.62
C ASN A 42 -30.43 -10.97 7.54
N SER A 43 -30.57 -11.31 8.82
CA SER A 43 -31.23 -10.44 9.78
C SER A 43 -30.67 -10.61 11.19
N THR A 44 -30.79 -9.57 12.01
CA THR A 44 -30.42 -9.61 13.42
C THR A 44 -31.44 -8.85 14.26
N ALA A 45 -31.78 -9.39 15.42
CA ALA A 45 -32.66 -8.73 16.38
C ALA A 45 -31.91 -7.61 17.10
N ILE A 46 -32.61 -6.53 17.42
CA ILE A 46 -32.12 -5.42 18.23
C ILE A 46 -33.04 -5.26 19.44
N ASP A 47 -32.47 -5.13 20.63
CA ASP A 47 -33.25 -4.82 21.83
C ASP A 47 -33.91 -3.45 21.67
N GLY A 48 -35.22 -3.35 21.91
CA GLY A 48 -35.94 -2.10 21.70
C GLY A 48 -37.02 -1.82 22.73
N PHE A 49 -37.82 -0.81 22.41
CA PHE A 49 -38.86 -0.29 23.29
C PHE A 49 -40.21 -0.21 22.56
N ASP A 50 -41.27 -0.22 23.33
CA ASP A 50 -42.62 0.08 22.87
C ASP A 50 -42.83 1.60 22.84
N TRP A 51 -42.58 2.18 21.67
CA TRP A 51 -42.72 3.62 21.45
C TRP A 51 -44.16 4.12 21.41
N THR A 52 -45.18 3.24 21.46
CA THR A 52 -46.58 3.70 21.52
C THR A 52 -46.94 4.21 22.91
N GLN A 53 -46.05 4.00 23.88
CA GLN A 53 -46.14 4.51 25.24
C GLN A 53 -45.27 5.77 25.38
N PRO A 54 -45.55 6.69 26.30
CA PRO A 54 -44.65 7.82 26.56
C PRO A 54 -43.22 7.37 26.91
N TYR A 55 -42.20 8.10 26.45
CA TYR A 55 -40.79 7.82 26.74
C TYR A 55 -40.53 7.70 28.25
N PRO A 56 -39.77 6.67 28.71
CA PRO A 56 -38.98 5.70 27.94
C PRO A 56 -39.72 4.41 27.54
N GLY A 57 -41.04 4.33 27.74
CA GLY A 57 -41.84 3.15 27.43
C GLY A 57 -41.36 1.87 28.13
N SER A 58 -41.89 0.73 27.70
CA SER A 58 -41.48 -0.59 28.19
C SER A 58 -40.61 -1.31 27.15
N ARG A 59 -39.74 -2.22 27.60
CA ARG A 59 -38.93 -3.06 26.71
C ARG A 59 -39.82 -3.89 25.80
N ARG A 60 -39.41 -4.03 24.54
CA ARG A 60 -40.14 -4.80 23.53
C ARG A 60 -39.18 -5.54 22.61
N ASP A 61 -39.34 -6.86 22.57
CA ASP A 61 -38.64 -7.72 21.63
C ASP A 61 -39.33 -7.72 20.27
N GLY A 62 -38.57 -7.98 19.21
CA GLY A 62 -39.06 -8.10 17.83
C GLY A 62 -38.64 -6.97 16.90
N HIS A 63 -37.94 -5.94 17.40
CA HIS A 63 -37.23 -4.99 16.54
C HIS A 63 -36.10 -5.72 15.81
N THR A 64 -36.02 -5.57 14.49
CA THR A 64 -35.13 -6.37 13.64
C THR A 64 -34.50 -5.52 12.55
N VAL A 65 -33.22 -5.75 12.25
CA VAL A 65 -32.55 -5.22 11.06
C VAL A 65 -32.38 -6.34 10.05
N TYR A 66 -32.68 -6.05 8.80
CA TYR A 66 -32.46 -6.96 7.68
C TYR A 66 -31.37 -6.39 6.78
N LEU A 67 -30.54 -7.28 6.23
CA LEU A 67 -29.53 -6.99 5.23
C LEU A 67 -29.82 -7.82 3.99
N GLU A 68 -29.98 -7.14 2.86
CA GLU A 68 -30.14 -7.77 1.56
C GLU A 68 -29.01 -7.35 0.62
N ILE A 69 -28.48 -8.31 -0.13
CA ILE A 69 -27.56 -8.06 -1.25
C ILE A 69 -28.33 -8.27 -2.55
N ALA A 70 -28.44 -7.23 -3.36
CA ALA A 70 -29.14 -7.28 -4.64
C ALA A 70 -28.40 -8.14 -5.69
N GLN A 71 -29.11 -8.51 -6.75
CA GLN A 71 -28.45 -8.79 -8.02
C GLN A 71 -27.71 -7.53 -8.50
N GLU A 72 -26.77 -7.74 -9.41
CA GLU A 72 -26.07 -6.67 -10.09
C GLU A 72 -27.07 -5.72 -10.77
N MET A 73 -26.99 -4.43 -10.42
CA MET A 73 -27.86 -3.39 -10.94
C MET A 73 -27.14 -2.61 -12.05
N PRO A 74 -27.71 -2.52 -13.27
CA PRO A 74 -27.16 -1.67 -14.31
C PRO A 74 -27.34 -0.19 -13.95
N LEU A 75 -26.28 0.58 -14.17
CA LEU A 75 -26.31 2.04 -14.01
C LEU A 75 -26.72 2.70 -15.32
N SER A 76 -27.39 3.85 -15.20
CA SER A 76 -27.76 4.67 -16.37
C SER A 76 -26.49 5.20 -17.04
N ALA A 77 -26.47 5.24 -18.37
CA ALA A 77 -25.40 5.88 -19.15
C ALA A 77 -25.19 7.36 -18.77
N SER A 78 -26.21 8.02 -18.21
CA SER A 78 -26.10 9.39 -17.68
C SER A 78 -25.27 9.49 -16.38
N ILE A 79 -25.01 8.37 -15.71
CA ILE A 79 -24.17 8.27 -14.51
C ILE A 79 -22.79 7.76 -14.91
N VAL A 80 -22.76 6.62 -15.60
CA VAL A 80 -21.56 5.99 -16.14
C VAL A 80 -21.97 5.02 -17.26
N GLU A 81 -21.26 5.06 -18.38
CA GLU A 81 -21.55 4.18 -19.51
C GLU A 81 -21.09 2.75 -19.21
N ASN A 82 -21.96 1.78 -19.52
CA ASN A 82 -21.66 0.35 -19.50
C ASN A 82 -21.10 -0.16 -18.16
N SER A 83 -21.60 0.33 -17.03
CA SER A 83 -21.21 -0.15 -15.71
C SER A 83 -22.39 -0.60 -14.85
N THR A 84 -22.06 -1.41 -13.87
CA THR A 84 -22.99 -1.99 -12.91
C THR A 84 -22.53 -1.72 -11.48
N THR A 85 -23.41 -2.01 -10.52
CA THR A 85 -23.07 -2.01 -9.09
C THR A 85 -23.87 -3.07 -8.35
N VAL A 86 -23.29 -3.64 -7.28
CA VAL A 86 -24.02 -4.53 -6.37
C VAL A 86 -24.44 -3.71 -5.14
N LEU A 87 -25.74 -3.67 -4.87
CA LEU A 87 -26.29 -2.92 -3.74
C LEU A 87 -26.44 -3.81 -2.51
N SER A 88 -25.97 -3.31 -1.37
CA SER A 88 -26.38 -3.78 -0.04
C SER A 88 -27.45 -2.84 0.49
N SER A 89 -28.54 -3.38 1.06
CA SER A 89 -29.60 -2.58 1.69
C SER A 89 -29.85 -3.01 3.13
N LEU A 90 -30.05 -2.02 4.00
CA LEU A 90 -30.55 -2.22 5.36
C LEU A 90 -32.01 -1.77 5.43
N THR A 91 -32.88 -2.68 5.90
CA THR A 91 -34.29 -2.40 6.21
C THR A 91 -34.60 -2.80 7.65
N PHE A 92 -35.75 -2.36 8.17
CA PHE A 92 -36.00 -2.36 9.61
C PHE A 92 -37.42 -2.85 9.92
N GLY A 93 -37.54 -3.92 10.68
CA GLY A 93 -38.83 -4.42 11.17
C GLY A 93 -39.12 -4.00 12.60
N ILE A 94 -40.41 -3.92 12.92
CA ILE A 94 -40.92 -3.69 14.28
C ILE A 94 -41.80 -4.86 14.73
N PRO A 95 -42.02 -5.03 16.05
CA PRO A 95 -42.87 -6.09 16.58
C PRO A 95 -44.30 -6.03 16.03
N ASP A 96 -44.91 -7.19 15.76
CA ASP A 96 -46.29 -7.27 15.22
C ASP A 96 -47.33 -6.58 16.09
N SER A 97 -47.12 -6.57 17.41
CA SER A 97 -47.98 -5.86 18.37
C SER A 97 -47.98 -4.34 18.20
N MET A 98 -46.95 -3.80 17.54
CA MET A 98 -46.81 -2.38 17.24
C MET A 98 -47.26 -2.08 15.81
N ARG A 99 -47.99 -2.99 15.16
CA ARG A 99 -48.50 -2.85 13.80
C ARG A 99 -50.00 -3.01 13.74
N SER A 100 -50.64 -2.30 12.82
CA SER A 100 -52.04 -2.52 12.45
C SER A 100 -52.23 -2.20 10.97
N GLY A 101 -52.89 -3.10 10.22
CA GLY A 101 -53.14 -2.90 8.78
C GLY A 101 -51.87 -2.72 7.93
N GLY A 102 -50.75 -3.35 8.33
CA GLY A 102 -49.46 -3.25 7.64
C GLY A 102 -48.62 -2.03 8.00
N GLN A 103 -49.19 -1.04 8.69
CA GLN A 103 -48.56 0.21 9.14
C GLN A 103 -48.16 0.14 10.62
N PRO A 104 -47.18 0.95 11.07
CA PRO A 104 -46.88 1.06 12.49
C PRO A 104 -48.04 1.73 13.25
N LEU A 105 -48.25 1.32 14.50
CA LEU A 105 -49.04 2.10 15.45
C LEU A 105 -48.36 3.46 15.71
N ALA A 106 -49.17 4.47 16.05
CA ALA A 106 -48.68 5.80 16.33
C ALA A 106 -47.62 5.78 17.43
N MET A 107 -46.47 6.40 17.14
CA MET A 107 -45.43 6.68 18.13
C MET A 107 -45.89 7.83 19.03
N ASP A 108 -45.69 7.71 20.34
CA ASP A 108 -45.95 8.80 21.26
C ASP A 108 -45.01 9.98 20.94
N PRO A 109 -45.50 11.24 20.90
CA PRO A 109 -44.69 12.40 20.50
C PRO A 109 -43.41 12.61 21.32
N SER A 110 -43.32 12.03 22.52
CA SER A 110 -42.15 12.12 23.39
C SER A 110 -40.90 11.37 22.88
N TRP A 111 -40.99 10.60 21.79
CA TRP A 111 -39.87 9.83 21.22
C TRP A 111 -39.14 10.54 20.09
N TYR A 112 -37.83 10.33 20.04
CA TYR A 112 -36.97 10.62 18.89
C TYR A 112 -35.92 9.53 18.78
N ILE A 113 -35.77 8.91 17.59
CA ILE A 113 -34.91 7.74 17.40
C ILE A 113 -33.86 8.03 16.33
N CYS A 114 -32.61 7.65 16.61
CA CYS A 114 -31.49 7.75 15.68
C CYS A 114 -30.91 6.36 15.41
N ARG A 115 -30.71 6.00 14.14
CA ARG A 115 -30.06 4.76 13.71
C ARG A 115 -28.77 5.10 13.01
N HIS A 116 -27.65 4.73 13.62
CA HIS A 116 -26.31 4.96 13.11
C HIS A 116 -25.80 3.68 12.44
N VAL A 117 -25.22 3.81 11.25
CA VAL A 117 -24.69 2.69 10.48
C VAL A 117 -23.18 2.83 10.34
N PHE A 118 -22.44 1.82 10.79
CA PHE A 118 -21.00 1.68 10.59
C PHE A 118 -20.73 0.43 9.74
N ILE A 119 -19.67 0.46 8.93
CA ILE A 119 -19.27 -0.66 8.07
C ILE A 119 -17.83 -1.04 8.38
N SER A 120 -17.59 -2.35 8.57
CA SER A 120 -16.25 -2.94 8.66
C SER A 120 -16.00 -3.87 7.48
N THR A 121 -14.78 -3.83 6.96
CA THR A 121 -14.21 -4.83 6.04
C THR A 121 -13.17 -5.71 6.73
N LYS A 122 -13.02 -5.60 8.06
CA LYS A 122 -12.07 -6.40 8.84
C LYS A 122 -12.52 -7.87 8.85
N PRO A 123 -11.64 -8.80 8.47
CA PRO A 123 -11.95 -10.22 8.48
C PRO A 123 -12.41 -10.73 9.85
N GLU A 124 -11.85 -10.19 10.93
CA GLU A 124 -12.17 -10.56 12.32
C GLU A 124 -13.60 -10.19 12.70
N ALA A 125 -14.08 -9.02 12.24
CA ALA A 125 -15.45 -8.58 12.45
C ALA A 125 -16.43 -9.50 11.71
N LYS A 126 -16.14 -9.81 10.44
CA LYS A 126 -16.96 -10.73 9.65
C LYS A 126 -16.96 -12.14 10.25
N ALA A 127 -15.79 -12.66 10.63
CA ALA A 127 -15.65 -13.97 11.26
C ALA A 127 -16.49 -14.07 12.54
N ALA A 128 -16.48 -13.03 13.37
CA ALA A 128 -17.24 -13.02 14.60
C ALA A 128 -18.75 -13.01 14.36
N VAL A 129 -19.24 -12.16 13.44
CA VAL A 129 -20.67 -12.08 13.11
C VAL A 129 -21.16 -13.36 12.43
N ASP A 130 -20.42 -13.89 11.45
CA ASP A 130 -20.72 -15.15 10.77
C ASP A 130 -20.67 -16.35 11.75
N GLY A 131 -19.84 -16.25 12.80
CA GLY A 131 -19.75 -17.19 13.91
C GLY A 131 -20.90 -17.09 14.93
N GLY A 132 -21.87 -16.21 14.71
CA GLY A 132 -23.06 -16.04 15.55
C GLY A 132 -22.85 -15.18 16.79
N ARG A 133 -21.70 -14.50 16.92
CA ARG A 133 -21.37 -13.65 18.08
C ARG A 133 -22.09 -12.30 18.07
N ARG A 134 -22.97 -12.03 17.10
CA ARG A 134 -23.68 -10.73 16.95
C ARG A 134 -22.69 -9.56 17.15
N CYS A 135 -22.95 -8.64 18.09
CA CYS A 135 -22.04 -7.54 18.44
C CYS A 135 -21.11 -7.82 19.64
N ASP A 136 -21.03 -9.07 20.12
CA ASP A 136 -20.25 -9.43 21.32
C ASP A 136 -18.74 -9.42 21.07
N PHE A 137 -18.31 -9.30 19.81
CA PHE A 137 -16.91 -9.14 19.44
C PHE A 137 -16.36 -7.75 19.70
N LEU A 138 -17.23 -6.75 19.88
CA LEU A 138 -16.81 -5.42 20.26
C LEU A 138 -16.17 -5.45 21.66
N SER A 139 -15.10 -4.69 21.85
CA SER A 139 -14.51 -4.56 23.18
C SER A 139 -15.48 -3.83 24.11
N GLN A 140 -15.31 -4.03 25.42
CA GLN A 140 -16.12 -3.29 26.41
C GLN A 140 -15.91 -1.78 26.29
N ALA A 141 -14.66 -1.34 26.04
CA ALA A 141 -14.33 0.05 25.78
C ALA A 141 -15.04 0.59 24.53
N CYS A 142 -14.98 -0.13 23.42
CA CYS A 142 -15.69 0.25 22.20
C CYS A 142 -17.20 0.43 22.42
N ARG A 143 -17.86 -0.52 23.09
CA ARG A 143 -19.30 -0.39 23.38
C ARG A 143 -19.61 0.80 24.29
N ALA A 144 -18.76 1.07 25.27
CA ALA A 144 -18.95 2.20 26.19
C ALA A 144 -18.77 3.53 25.46
N ASP A 145 -17.73 3.67 24.65
CA ASP A 145 -17.45 4.90 23.91
C ASP A 145 -18.46 5.14 22.79
N LEU A 146 -18.94 4.08 22.12
CA LEU A 146 -20.07 4.19 21.19
C LEU A 146 -21.31 4.72 21.90
N LYS A 147 -21.67 4.16 23.06
CA LYS A 147 -22.81 4.65 23.85
C LYS A 147 -22.64 6.13 24.18
N THR A 148 -21.50 6.49 24.75
CA THR A 148 -21.18 7.88 25.11
C THR A 148 -21.27 8.81 23.90
N SER A 149 -20.57 8.48 22.81
CA SER A 149 -20.55 9.28 21.57
C SER A 149 -21.95 9.49 20.98
N LEU A 150 -22.84 8.50 21.11
CA LEU A 150 -24.17 8.53 20.51
C LEU A 150 -25.25 9.13 21.42
N THR A 151 -24.95 9.43 22.68
CA THR A 151 -25.94 9.93 23.65
C THR A 151 -25.54 11.19 24.42
N GLN A 152 -24.24 11.49 24.54
CA GLN A 152 -23.76 12.56 25.45
C GLN A 152 -24.25 13.96 25.06
N ASP A 153 -24.37 14.23 23.76
CA ASP A 153 -24.71 15.55 23.19
C ASP A 153 -26.15 15.54 22.60
N TRP A 154 -27.05 14.74 23.20
CA TRP A 154 -28.41 14.52 22.69
C TRP A 154 -29.21 15.82 22.67
N GLY A 155 -29.66 16.23 21.48
CA GLY A 155 -30.36 17.50 21.26
C GLY A 155 -29.47 18.74 21.22
N THR A 156 -28.15 18.59 21.29
CA THR A 156 -27.21 19.74 21.31
C THR A 156 -26.16 19.70 20.21
N ALA A 157 -26.01 18.58 19.50
CA ALA A 157 -24.99 18.41 18.47
C ALA A 157 -25.22 19.29 17.21
N ALA A 158 -26.48 19.45 16.78
CA ALA A 158 -26.86 20.31 15.66
C ALA A 158 -28.33 20.74 15.71
N ASP A 159 -28.63 21.88 15.10
CA ASP A 159 -30.00 22.37 14.97
C ASP A 159 -30.85 21.41 14.12
N GLY A 160 -32.07 21.12 14.57
CA GLY A 160 -33.05 20.32 13.83
C GLY A 160 -32.93 18.80 13.99
N THR A 161 -32.03 18.30 14.84
CA THR A 161 -31.96 16.88 15.20
C THR A 161 -31.72 16.67 16.69
N MET A 162 -32.16 15.53 17.23
CA MET A 162 -31.79 15.11 18.58
C MET A 162 -30.55 14.22 18.62
N CYS A 163 -30.07 13.69 17.49
CA CYS A 163 -28.93 12.77 17.49
C CYS A 163 -27.66 13.44 18.00
N SER A 164 -26.91 12.78 18.89
CA SER A 164 -25.65 13.32 19.44
C SER A 164 -24.49 13.25 18.46
N ALA A 165 -24.59 12.42 17.43
CA ALA A 165 -23.57 12.26 16.42
C ALA A 165 -24.21 12.33 15.03
N LEU A 166 -23.47 12.86 14.07
CA LEU A 166 -23.96 13.22 12.75
C LEU A 166 -23.37 12.29 11.67
N GLY A 167 -23.91 12.40 10.46
CA GLY A 167 -23.35 11.73 9.30
C GLY A 167 -21.89 12.14 9.10
N PHE A 168 -21.07 11.17 8.71
CA PHE A 168 -19.63 11.28 8.47
C PHE A 168 -18.76 11.43 9.73
N ASP A 169 -19.35 11.45 10.93
CA ASP A 169 -18.55 11.44 12.16
C ASP A 169 -17.74 10.14 12.29
N PRO A 170 -16.50 10.22 12.81
CA PRO A 170 -15.64 9.06 12.97
C PRO A 170 -16.14 8.13 14.08
N ILE A 171 -15.92 6.83 13.92
CA ILE A 171 -16.12 5.86 14.98
C ILE A 171 -15.16 6.14 16.15
N PRO A 172 -15.55 5.91 17.42
CA PRO A 172 -14.66 6.08 18.55
C PRO A 172 -13.33 5.33 18.38
N PRO A 173 -12.18 5.90 18.79
CA PRO A 173 -10.87 5.26 18.63
C PRO A 173 -10.78 3.85 19.22
N SER A 174 -11.49 3.58 20.31
CA SER A 174 -11.53 2.25 20.96
C SER A 174 -12.21 1.17 20.11
N CYS A 175 -12.88 1.52 19.02
CA CYS A 175 -13.53 0.61 18.09
C CYS A 175 -12.70 0.31 16.82
N GLN A 176 -11.55 0.95 16.65
CA GLN A 176 -10.76 0.84 15.41
C GLN A 176 -10.22 -0.57 15.14
N ASP A 177 -10.03 -1.40 16.17
CA ASP A 177 -9.67 -2.81 15.97
C ASP A 177 -10.75 -3.57 15.19
N ALA A 178 -12.02 -3.26 15.46
CA ALA A 178 -13.18 -3.92 14.86
C ALA A 178 -13.61 -3.29 13.53
N PHE A 179 -13.45 -1.97 13.38
CA PHE A 179 -14.00 -1.21 12.26
C PHE A 179 -12.98 -0.40 11.45
N GLY A 180 -11.71 -0.40 11.84
CA GLY A 180 -10.74 0.56 11.31
C GLY A 180 -11.19 2.00 11.59
N PHE A 181 -10.83 2.92 10.70
CA PHE A 181 -11.23 4.33 10.78
C PHE A 181 -12.63 4.58 10.18
N ALA A 182 -13.58 3.65 10.38
CA ALA A 182 -14.92 3.79 9.86
C ALA A 182 -15.56 5.11 10.31
N ARG A 183 -16.33 5.73 9.41
CA ARG A 183 -17.28 6.79 9.74
C ARG A 183 -18.68 6.19 9.82
N GLN A 184 -19.66 7.02 10.13
CA GLN A 184 -21.07 6.61 10.16
C GLN A 184 -21.95 7.35 9.16
N ASP A 185 -23.08 6.74 8.85
CA ASP A 185 -24.27 7.45 8.41
C ASP A 185 -25.34 7.40 9.52
N VAL A 186 -26.29 8.33 9.51
CA VAL A 186 -27.35 8.42 10.53
C VAL A 186 -28.72 8.66 9.90
N MET A 187 -29.70 7.85 10.32
CA MET A 187 -31.12 8.04 10.00
C MET A 187 -31.87 8.40 11.27
N ALA A 188 -32.58 9.53 11.26
CA ALA A 188 -33.38 9.99 12.39
C ALA A 188 -34.87 10.01 12.06
N PHE A 189 -35.72 9.72 13.03
CA PHE A 189 -37.17 9.81 12.89
C PHE A 189 -37.88 10.06 14.22
N ASP A 190 -39.04 10.70 14.13
CA ASP A 190 -39.92 11.03 15.26
C ASP A 190 -41.37 10.60 14.98
N ALA A 191 -42.29 10.99 15.86
CA ALA A 191 -43.70 10.67 15.72
C ALA A 191 -44.33 11.25 14.44
N ALA A 192 -43.86 12.41 13.96
CA ALA A 192 -44.36 13.01 12.73
C ALA A 192 -43.90 12.22 11.49
N PHE A 193 -42.65 11.78 11.47
CA PHE A 193 -42.14 10.89 10.42
C PHE A 193 -42.92 9.58 10.35
N LEU A 194 -43.21 8.95 11.49
CA LEU A 194 -43.96 7.69 11.53
C LEU A 194 -45.47 7.83 11.27
N ALA A 195 -46.02 9.04 11.38
CA ALA A 195 -47.40 9.33 10.98
C ALA A 195 -47.57 9.39 9.44
N ASP A 196 -46.50 9.59 8.68
CA ASP A 196 -46.53 9.58 7.23
C ASP A 196 -46.54 8.13 6.70
N ALA A 197 -47.67 7.70 6.15
CA ALA A 197 -47.86 6.34 5.65
C ALA A 197 -46.92 5.93 4.49
N ALA A 198 -46.31 6.90 3.79
CA ALA A 198 -45.33 6.65 2.73
C ALA A 198 -43.90 6.55 3.26
N LEU A 199 -43.56 7.29 4.32
CA LEU A 199 -42.21 7.31 4.91
C LEU A 199 -42.05 6.32 6.07
N ALA A 200 -43.10 6.08 6.86
CA ALA A 200 -43.04 5.20 8.02
C ALA A 200 -42.51 3.79 7.70
N PRO A 201 -42.87 3.14 6.57
CA PRO A 201 -42.31 1.85 6.19
C PRO A 201 -40.79 1.84 6.03
N VAL A 202 -40.14 2.96 5.71
CA VAL A 202 -38.67 3.06 5.56
C VAL A 202 -37.96 2.66 6.86
N GLN A 203 -38.58 2.92 8.00
CA GLN A 203 -38.03 2.63 9.33
C GLN A 203 -38.73 1.46 10.04
N THR A 204 -39.76 0.86 9.45
CA THR A 204 -40.64 -0.13 10.13
C THR A 204 -41.04 -1.35 9.30
N SER A 205 -40.68 -1.40 8.01
CA SER A 205 -40.87 -2.57 7.15
C SER A 205 -39.55 -3.28 6.82
N GLN A 206 -39.62 -4.61 6.74
CA GLN A 206 -38.57 -5.42 6.13
C GLN A 206 -38.48 -5.22 4.61
N GLU A 207 -39.57 -4.78 3.97
CA GLU A 207 -39.65 -4.64 2.52
C GLU A 207 -38.91 -3.40 2.03
N GLN A 208 -38.26 -3.52 0.87
CA GLN A 208 -37.57 -2.43 0.18
C GLN A 208 -38.51 -1.24 -0.07
N GLN A 209 -38.09 -0.06 0.36
CA GLN A 209 -38.79 1.22 0.16
C GLN A 209 -37.95 2.17 -0.71
N PRO A 210 -38.55 3.19 -1.36
CA PRO A 210 -37.81 4.17 -2.17
C PRO A 210 -36.61 4.80 -1.45
N TYR A 211 -36.72 5.00 -0.13
CA TYR A 211 -35.70 5.64 0.70
C TYR A 211 -35.04 4.71 1.72
N SER A 212 -35.16 3.38 1.57
CA SER A 212 -34.38 2.46 2.41
C SER A 212 -32.89 2.72 2.27
N TRP A 213 -32.16 2.45 3.35
CA TRP A 213 -30.73 2.69 3.40
C TRP A 213 -29.97 1.73 2.48
N ARG A 214 -29.01 2.24 1.68
CA ARG A 214 -28.28 1.47 0.66
C ARG A 214 -26.86 1.94 0.42
N ILE A 215 -25.98 0.99 0.13
CA ILE A 215 -24.62 1.22 -0.35
C ILE A 215 -24.23 0.27 -1.48
N GLY A 216 -23.71 0.82 -2.57
CA GLY A 216 -23.16 0.09 -3.71
C GLY A 216 -21.69 -0.30 -3.52
N THR A 217 -21.17 -1.11 -4.44
CA THR A 217 -19.78 -1.58 -4.42
C THR A 217 -18.84 -0.77 -5.29
N GLY A 218 -19.30 0.32 -5.89
CA GLY A 218 -18.55 1.04 -6.94
C GLY A 218 -19.16 0.83 -8.32
N TYR A 219 -18.49 1.38 -9.34
CA TYR A 219 -18.72 1.06 -10.75
C TYR A 219 -17.87 -0.14 -11.15
N HIS A 220 -18.52 -1.17 -11.69
CA HIS A 220 -17.86 -2.38 -12.18
C HIS A 220 -18.29 -2.67 -13.61
N ASP A 221 -17.47 -3.44 -14.32
CA ASP A 221 -17.88 -4.03 -15.58
C ASP A 221 -18.99 -5.06 -15.32
N PRO A 222 -20.00 -5.18 -16.21
CA PRO A 222 -21.07 -6.17 -16.06
C PRO A 222 -20.51 -7.60 -15.85
N GLY A 223 -20.96 -8.27 -14.79
CA GLY A 223 -20.55 -9.63 -14.46
C GLY A 223 -19.27 -9.76 -13.63
N ASP A 224 -18.73 -8.67 -13.08
CA ASP A 224 -17.55 -8.74 -12.19
C ASP A 224 -17.87 -9.49 -10.88
N ALA A 225 -17.34 -10.70 -10.74
CA ALA A 225 -17.51 -11.53 -9.56
C ALA A 225 -16.98 -10.87 -8.27
N ARG A 226 -16.03 -9.94 -8.36
CA ARG A 226 -15.45 -9.22 -7.21
C ARG A 226 -16.45 -8.27 -6.58
N ALA A 227 -17.43 -7.76 -7.33
CA ALA A 227 -18.46 -6.87 -6.80
C ALA A 227 -19.30 -7.58 -5.72
N TYR A 228 -19.71 -8.82 -5.97
CA TYR A 228 -20.43 -9.62 -4.97
C TYR A 228 -19.56 -9.97 -3.75
N ALA A 229 -18.28 -10.30 -3.97
CA ALA A 229 -17.34 -10.56 -2.88
C ALA A 229 -17.14 -9.31 -2.00
N ALA A 230 -17.04 -8.12 -2.60
CA ALA A 230 -16.93 -6.85 -1.87
C ALA A 230 -18.19 -6.58 -1.03
N ALA A 231 -19.39 -6.82 -1.57
CA ALA A 231 -20.63 -6.68 -0.82
C ALA A 231 -20.73 -7.69 0.34
N ALA A 232 -20.38 -8.96 0.10
CA ALA A 232 -20.43 -10.04 1.09
C ALA A 232 -19.39 -9.91 2.21
N ASN A 233 -18.27 -9.23 1.94
CA ASN A 233 -17.20 -9.02 2.92
C ASN A 233 -17.46 -7.88 3.91
N ARG A 234 -18.55 -7.13 3.74
CA ARG A 234 -18.93 -6.05 4.67
C ARG A 234 -19.66 -6.60 5.88
N THR A 235 -19.28 -6.09 7.05
CA THR A 235 -19.99 -6.25 8.32
C THR A 235 -20.60 -4.93 8.72
N TYR A 236 -21.90 -4.92 9.00
CA TYR A 236 -22.66 -3.74 9.36
C TYR A 236 -22.91 -3.74 10.86
N LEU A 237 -22.65 -2.61 11.52
CA LEU A 237 -23.14 -2.31 12.86
C LEU A 237 -24.22 -1.24 12.74
N VAL A 238 -25.43 -1.57 13.20
CA VAL A 238 -26.51 -0.62 13.39
C VAL A 238 -26.62 -0.32 14.88
N ALA A 239 -26.32 0.91 15.28
CA ALA A 239 -26.56 1.41 16.63
C ALA A 239 -27.86 2.22 16.65
N THR A 240 -28.89 1.70 17.31
CA THR A 240 -30.18 2.39 17.47
C THR A 240 -30.19 3.10 18.82
N VAL A 241 -30.29 4.42 18.80
CA VAL A 241 -30.45 5.27 19.97
C VAL A 241 -31.93 5.55 20.20
N TRP A 242 -32.42 5.06 21.33
CA TRP A 242 -33.78 5.22 21.82
C TRP A 242 -33.82 6.43 22.75
N GLY A 243 -34.25 7.58 22.24
CA GLY A 243 -34.19 8.84 22.98
C GLY A 243 -35.49 9.62 23.04
N PHE A 244 -35.41 10.76 23.73
CA PHE A 244 -36.53 11.66 23.93
C PHE A 244 -36.56 12.78 22.89
N SER A 245 -37.76 13.25 22.57
CA SER A 245 -38.00 14.48 21.81
C SER A 245 -38.14 15.69 22.76
N PRO A 246 -38.13 16.94 22.24
CA PRO A 246 -38.38 18.14 23.03
C PRO A 246 -39.74 18.17 23.75
N SER A 247 -40.70 17.34 23.34
CA SER A 247 -42.02 17.25 23.96
C SER A 247 -42.10 16.27 25.15
N ALA A 248 -41.02 15.54 25.42
CA ALA A 248 -40.98 14.57 26.51
C ALA A 248 -41.04 15.26 27.89
N LYS A 249 -41.85 14.70 28.79
CA LYS A 249 -41.96 15.18 30.18
C LYS A 249 -40.83 14.68 31.08
N SER A 250 -40.15 13.62 30.67
CA SER A 250 -39.03 12.98 31.36
C SER A 250 -37.91 12.79 30.34
N THR A 251 -36.68 13.08 30.74
CA THR A 251 -35.50 13.08 29.86
C THR A 251 -34.36 12.23 30.42
N PRO A 252 -34.58 10.96 30.83
CA PRO A 252 -33.46 10.07 31.12
C PRO A 252 -32.56 9.93 29.89
N VAL A 253 -31.26 9.70 30.13
CA VAL A 253 -30.24 9.53 29.09
C VAL A 253 -30.73 8.48 28.08
N PRO A 254 -30.66 8.78 26.76
CA PRO A 254 -31.03 7.83 25.73
C PRO A 254 -30.30 6.51 25.85
N GLU A 255 -30.94 5.43 25.41
CA GLU A 255 -30.32 4.10 25.43
C GLU A 255 -29.89 3.66 24.03
N VAL A 256 -28.74 3.01 23.91
CA VAL A 256 -28.24 2.47 22.63
C VAL A 256 -28.30 0.96 22.60
N SER A 257 -28.92 0.43 21.55
CA SER A 257 -28.95 -0.99 21.21
C SER A 257 -28.16 -1.26 19.93
N PHE A 258 -27.46 -2.39 19.87
CA PHE A 258 -26.57 -2.73 18.75
C PHE A 258 -27.08 -3.96 17.99
N GLY A 259 -27.12 -3.88 16.66
CA GLY A 259 -27.32 -5.01 15.76
C GLY A 259 -26.16 -5.14 14.80
N CYS A 260 -25.52 -6.32 14.77
CA CYS A 260 -24.42 -6.61 13.86
C CYS A 260 -24.81 -7.73 12.91
N LEU A 261 -24.58 -7.51 11.62
CA LEU A 261 -24.94 -8.44 10.56
C LEU A 261 -23.99 -8.34 9.36
N SER A 262 -23.79 -9.47 8.69
CA SER A 262 -22.97 -9.67 7.49
C SER A 262 -23.78 -10.52 6.51
N SER A 263 -23.30 -10.66 5.27
CA SER A 263 -23.98 -11.45 4.24
C SER A 263 -23.03 -12.42 3.53
N GLY A 264 -23.59 -13.23 2.64
CA GLY A 264 -22.85 -14.17 1.80
C GLY A 264 -22.35 -15.40 2.56
N SER A 265 -21.36 -16.07 1.99
CA SER A 265 -20.74 -17.25 2.61
C SER A 265 -20.07 -16.88 3.92
N ARG A 266 -20.06 -17.83 4.86
CA ARG A 266 -19.29 -17.68 6.11
C ARG A 266 -17.85 -17.36 5.77
N TYR A 267 -17.25 -16.45 6.53
CA TYR A 267 -15.84 -16.18 6.47
C TYR A 267 -15.07 -17.48 6.66
N VAL A 268 -14.36 -17.88 5.62
CA VAL A 268 -13.33 -18.89 5.69
C VAL A 268 -12.03 -18.11 5.83
N PRO A 269 -11.31 -18.25 6.96
CA PRO A 269 -9.97 -17.71 7.06
C PRO A 269 -9.20 -18.16 5.83
N PRO A 270 -8.50 -17.27 5.11
CA PRO A 270 -7.60 -17.74 4.07
C PRO A 270 -6.70 -18.80 4.71
N PRO A 271 -6.38 -19.89 3.99
CA PRO A 271 -5.37 -20.82 4.49
C PRO A 271 -4.17 -20.00 4.98
N PRO A 272 -3.59 -20.30 6.16
CA PRO A 272 -2.47 -19.54 6.67
C PRO A 272 -1.46 -19.43 5.55
N SER A 273 -1.07 -18.22 5.15
CA SER A 273 -0.22 -18.02 3.98
C SER A 273 1.07 -18.83 4.13
N PRO A 274 1.47 -19.62 3.13
CA PRO A 274 2.87 -19.58 2.75
C PRO A 274 2.95 -19.20 1.26
N PRO A 275 3.89 -18.32 0.93
CA PRO A 275 5.28 -18.77 0.88
C PRO A 275 6.11 -18.08 1.95
N SER A 276 7.20 -18.74 2.32
CA SER A 276 8.30 -18.18 3.09
C SER A 276 8.48 -16.70 2.71
N SER A 277 8.43 -15.80 3.69
CA SER A 277 8.81 -14.40 3.46
C SER A 277 10.09 -14.38 2.65
N ILE A 278 10.16 -13.55 1.62
CA ILE A 278 11.40 -13.37 0.85
C ILE A 278 12.51 -13.08 1.88
N PRO A 279 13.57 -13.91 1.93
CA PRO A 279 14.66 -13.69 2.88
C PRO A 279 15.20 -12.27 2.73
N SER A 280 15.50 -11.59 3.84
CA SER A 280 15.92 -10.18 3.81
C SER A 280 17.28 -9.96 3.12
N ASP A 281 18.03 -11.03 2.90
CA ASP A 281 19.32 -11.10 2.21
C ASP A 281 19.21 -11.67 0.79
N ALA A 282 18.02 -12.06 0.34
CA ALA A 282 17.78 -12.50 -1.03
C ALA A 282 17.20 -11.34 -1.86
N ALA A 283 17.77 -11.12 -3.04
CA ALA A 283 17.17 -10.19 -3.99
C ALA A 283 15.80 -10.71 -4.47
N PHE A 284 14.92 -9.78 -4.86
CA PHE A 284 13.62 -10.06 -5.45
C PHE A 284 13.51 -9.36 -6.80
N GLY A 285 12.87 -9.99 -7.78
CA GLY A 285 12.59 -9.37 -9.06
C GLY A 285 11.32 -9.94 -9.70
N ASP A 286 10.55 -9.08 -10.36
CA ASP A 286 9.36 -9.44 -11.12
C ASP A 286 9.24 -8.49 -12.34
N ASP A 287 9.42 -9.05 -13.53
CA ASP A 287 9.23 -8.37 -14.82
C ASP A 287 7.83 -8.61 -15.40
N PHE A 288 6.95 -9.28 -14.63
CA PHE A 288 5.56 -9.58 -14.98
C PHE A 288 5.34 -10.32 -16.30
N SER A 289 6.41 -10.80 -16.95
CA SER A 289 6.34 -11.56 -18.22
C SER A 289 5.55 -12.87 -18.08
N SER A 290 5.38 -13.36 -16.86
CA SER A 290 4.55 -14.51 -16.50
C SER A 290 3.03 -14.23 -16.60
N GLY A 291 2.62 -12.96 -16.67
CA GLY A 291 1.22 -12.55 -16.61
C GLY A 291 0.57 -12.72 -15.23
N SER A 292 1.34 -13.00 -14.18
CA SER A 292 0.86 -13.38 -12.85
C SER A 292 1.28 -12.40 -11.77
N ALA A 293 0.37 -12.12 -10.83
CA ALA A 293 0.65 -11.33 -9.62
C ALA A 293 0.78 -12.23 -8.37
N ALA A 294 1.09 -13.52 -8.53
CA ALA A 294 1.04 -14.50 -7.43
C ALA A 294 1.98 -14.18 -6.24
N GLN A 295 3.05 -13.41 -6.45
CA GLN A 295 4.00 -13.00 -5.40
C GLN A 295 3.54 -11.74 -4.64
N TRP A 296 2.42 -11.14 -5.05
CA TRP A 296 1.92 -9.86 -4.57
C TRP A 296 0.64 -10.01 -3.77
N THR A 297 0.54 -9.26 -2.67
CA THR A 297 -0.69 -9.11 -1.88
C THR A 297 -1.26 -7.72 -2.08
N THR A 298 -2.48 -7.62 -2.61
CA THR A 298 -3.22 -6.37 -2.73
C THR A 298 -3.97 -6.06 -1.43
N TYR A 299 -3.76 -4.86 -0.90
CA TYR A 299 -4.42 -4.34 0.30
C TYR A 299 -5.47 -3.28 0.00
N GLY A 300 -5.46 -2.70 -1.20
CA GLY A 300 -6.46 -1.74 -1.67
C GLY A 300 -6.35 -1.52 -3.17
N GLY A 301 -7.41 -1.05 -3.83
CA GLY A 301 -7.47 -0.91 -5.28
C GLY A 301 -7.53 -2.25 -6.03
N SER A 302 -7.34 -2.18 -7.37
CA SER A 302 -7.27 -3.36 -8.25
C SER A 302 -5.94 -3.34 -8.98
N PHE A 303 -5.23 -4.46 -8.92
CA PHE A 303 -4.00 -4.70 -9.67
C PHE A 303 -4.14 -5.92 -10.56
N ASP A 304 -3.59 -5.87 -11.76
CA ASP A 304 -3.63 -6.94 -12.74
C ASP A 304 -2.28 -7.05 -13.46
N ALA A 305 -1.75 -8.26 -13.59
CA ALA A 305 -0.47 -8.51 -14.25
C ALA A 305 -0.63 -9.10 -15.67
N SER A 306 -1.86 -9.33 -16.13
CA SER A 306 -2.12 -10.14 -17.33
C SER A 306 -1.59 -9.52 -18.63
N SER A 307 -1.32 -8.21 -18.62
CA SER A 307 -0.75 -7.49 -19.76
C SER A 307 0.78 -7.60 -19.87
N GLY A 308 1.45 -8.35 -18.99
CA GLY A 308 2.91 -8.41 -18.93
C GLY A 308 3.55 -7.26 -18.16
N ALA A 309 2.74 -6.48 -17.43
CA ALA A 309 3.15 -5.41 -16.51
C ALA A 309 2.14 -5.39 -15.36
N PHE A 310 2.52 -4.90 -14.19
CA PHE A 310 1.62 -4.82 -13.05
C PHE A 310 0.81 -3.52 -13.08
N VAL A 311 -0.42 -3.62 -13.54
CA VAL A 311 -1.29 -2.47 -13.79
C VAL A 311 -2.20 -2.22 -12.59
N GLY A 312 -1.93 -1.14 -11.87
CA GLY A 312 -2.82 -0.57 -10.85
C GLY A 312 -3.87 0.33 -11.48
N ARG A 313 -5.16 0.02 -11.28
CA ARG A 313 -6.27 0.88 -11.72
C ARG A 313 -6.37 2.15 -10.87
N LYS A 314 -7.02 3.18 -11.41
CA LYS A 314 -7.20 4.45 -10.70
C LYS A 314 -7.88 4.23 -9.35
N SER A 315 -7.22 4.63 -8.28
CA SER A 315 -7.68 4.45 -6.89
C SER A 315 -7.18 5.58 -5.99
N LEU A 316 -7.87 5.84 -4.88
CA LEU A 316 -7.40 6.73 -3.81
C LEU A 316 -6.59 6.00 -2.74
N GLY A 317 -6.31 4.70 -2.90
CA GLY A 317 -5.51 3.93 -1.96
C GLY A 317 -5.14 2.56 -2.51
N GLY A 318 -4.73 2.51 -3.78
CA GLY A 318 -4.25 1.29 -4.37
C GLY A 318 -2.91 0.92 -3.77
N LEU A 319 -2.80 -0.26 -3.16
CA LEU A 319 -1.60 -0.75 -2.50
C LEU A 319 -1.41 -2.24 -2.78
N ALA A 320 -0.23 -2.61 -3.25
CA ALA A 320 0.18 -3.99 -3.39
C ALA A 320 1.61 -4.16 -2.88
N LEU A 321 1.84 -5.17 -2.03
CA LEU A 321 3.14 -5.43 -1.41
C LEU A 321 3.57 -6.88 -1.64
N VAL A 322 4.88 -7.08 -1.73
CA VAL A 322 5.47 -8.41 -1.64
C VAL A 322 5.72 -8.77 -0.18
N ASN A 323 5.56 -10.05 0.17
CA ASN A 323 5.83 -10.54 1.52
C ASN A 323 7.33 -10.59 1.80
N SER A 324 7.89 -9.46 2.25
CA SER A 324 9.31 -9.25 2.50
C SER A 324 9.57 -8.47 3.79
N ASN A 325 10.84 -8.41 4.23
CA ASN A 325 11.24 -7.60 5.39
C ASN A 325 12.63 -6.99 5.21
N PHE A 326 12.80 -6.18 4.17
CA PHE A 326 14.08 -5.59 3.79
C PHE A 326 14.43 -4.38 4.66
N SER A 327 15.72 -4.19 4.96
CA SER A 327 16.25 -3.01 5.64
C SER A 327 16.99 -2.08 4.68
N ASN A 328 18.20 -2.45 4.28
CA ASN A 328 19.07 -1.67 3.41
C ASN A 328 19.07 -2.27 2.00
N PHE A 329 18.70 -1.50 0.99
CA PHE A 329 18.48 -2.00 -0.37
C PHE A 329 18.46 -0.89 -1.42
N LEU A 330 18.60 -1.31 -2.68
CA LEU A 330 18.08 -0.59 -3.84
C LEU A 330 16.71 -1.19 -4.21
N PHE A 331 15.74 -0.35 -4.52
CA PHE A 331 14.43 -0.76 -5.05
C PHE A 331 14.16 0.02 -6.34
N GLU A 332 14.21 -0.70 -7.45
CA GLU A 332 14.07 -0.19 -8.82
C GLU A 332 12.75 -0.66 -9.43
N ALA A 333 12.13 0.18 -10.27
CA ALA A 333 11.00 -0.17 -11.12
C ALA A 333 10.85 0.84 -12.27
N ASP A 334 10.29 0.39 -13.37
CA ASP A 334 9.76 1.28 -14.40
C ASP A 334 8.30 1.62 -14.07
N VAL A 335 7.99 2.91 -14.02
CA VAL A 335 6.67 3.42 -13.64
C VAL A 335 6.09 4.25 -14.78
N THR A 336 4.95 3.84 -15.32
CA THR A 336 4.23 4.56 -16.37
C THR A 336 2.93 5.15 -15.82
N LEU A 337 2.81 6.48 -15.85
CA LEU A 337 1.59 7.20 -15.47
C LEU A 337 0.69 7.40 -16.69
N PRO A 338 -0.61 7.06 -16.66
CA PRO A 338 -1.50 7.23 -17.81
C PRO A 338 -1.99 8.68 -18.01
N SER A 339 -1.81 9.55 -17.00
CA SER A 339 -2.26 10.94 -17.01
C SER A 339 -1.37 11.82 -16.15
N THR A 340 -1.58 13.14 -16.21
CA THR A 340 -0.89 14.14 -15.39
C THR A 340 -1.51 14.37 -14.00
N SER A 341 -2.60 13.67 -13.68
CA SER A 341 -3.27 13.76 -12.38
C SER A 341 -2.84 12.64 -11.44
N GLY A 342 -2.86 12.90 -10.13
CA GLY A 342 -2.49 11.91 -9.10
C GLY A 342 -0.99 11.59 -9.07
N ASN A 343 -0.63 10.57 -8.30
CA ASN A 343 0.74 10.05 -8.21
C ASN A 343 0.76 8.53 -8.03
N ALA A 344 1.85 7.90 -8.44
CA ALA A 344 2.11 6.49 -8.24
C ALA A 344 3.59 6.26 -7.95
N GLY A 345 3.95 5.15 -7.33
CA GLY A 345 5.36 4.86 -7.08
C GLY A 345 5.58 3.74 -6.08
N LEU A 346 6.72 3.81 -5.40
CA LEU A 346 7.29 2.72 -4.63
C LEU A 346 7.00 2.91 -3.14
N VAL A 347 6.38 1.91 -2.53
CA VAL A 347 6.19 1.79 -1.08
C VAL A 347 7.29 0.91 -0.52
N PHE A 348 7.93 1.35 0.55
CA PHE A 348 9.08 0.62 1.08
C PHE A 348 9.19 0.68 2.59
N ARG A 349 9.77 -0.39 3.17
CA ARG A 349 9.81 -0.64 4.63
C ARG A 349 8.43 -0.53 5.30
N ALA A 350 7.38 -1.02 4.61
CA ALA A 350 6.00 -0.98 5.07
C ALA A 350 5.67 -2.10 6.07
N SER A 351 4.82 -1.78 7.03
CA SER A 351 4.27 -2.70 8.03
C SER A 351 2.82 -2.35 8.33
N ASN A 352 2.07 -3.31 8.87
CA ASN A 352 0.64 -3.17 9.17
C ASN A 352 -0.21 -2.61 8.01
N PRO A 353 -0.04 -3.08 6.77
CA PRO A 353 -0.84 -2.60 5.65
C PRO A 353 -2.32 -2.96 5.81
N SER A 354 -3.18 -2.05 5.39
CA SER A 354 -4.63 -2.22 5.34
C SER A 354 -5.24 -1.39 4.20
N VAL A 355 -6.56 -1.45 4.04
CA VAL A 355 -7.27 -0.72 2.98
C VAL A 355 -7.27 0.78 3.32
N GLY A 356 -6.72 1.61 2.42
CA GLY A 356 -6.74 3.07 2.53
C GLY A 356 -5.49 3.73 1.93
N ALA A 357 -5.54 5.04 1.70
CA ALA A 357 -4.49 5.79 1.00
C ALA A 357 -3.12 5.67 1.66
N ASP A 358 -3.08 5.89 2.97
CA ASP A 358 -1.88 5.92 3.81
C ASP A 358 -1.98 4.88 4.94
N ALA A 359 -2.83 3.85 4.75
CA ALA A 359 -3.22 2.88 5.76
C ALA A 359 -2.16 1.79 5.97
N TYR A 360 -0.92 2.21 6.19
CA TYR A 360 0.27 1.42 6.52
C TYR A 360 1.27 2.29 7.30
N ASN A 361 2.26 1.63 7.91
CA ASN A 361 3.42 2.27 8.53
C ASN A 361 4.65 2.03 7.66
N GLY A 362 5.15 3.04 6.95
CA GLY A 362 6.29 2.87 6.04
C GLY A 362 6.62 4.14 5.26
N TYR A 363 7.48 4.02 4.24
CA TYR A 363 7.82 5.12 3.35
C TYR A 363 7.18 4.97 1.97
N TYR A 364 7.13 6.08 1.24
CA TYR A 364 6.65 6.13 -0.13
C TYR A 364 7.44 7.14 -0.95
N ALA A 365 7.93 6.70 -2.09
CA ALA A 365 8.52 7.51 -3.14
C ALA A 365 7.54 7.56 -4.32
N GLY A 366 6.81 8.66 -4.45
CA GLY A 366 5.80 8.87 -5.49
C GLY A 366 6.31 9.76 -6.60
N ILE A 367 5.91 9.45 -7.83
CA ILE A 367 6.08 10.30 -9.00
C ILE A 367 4.73 10.83 -9.50
N SER A 368 4.73 12.05 -10.00
CA SER A 368 3.62 12.69 -10.71
C SER A 368 4.17 13.57 -11.84
N ALA A 369 3.29 14.11 -12.68
CA ALA A 369 3.70 15.09 -13.70
C ALA A 369 4.30 16.38 -13.11
N SER A 370 4.12 16.64 -11.80
CA SER A 370 4.71 17.80 -11.11
C SER A 370 6.05 17.50 -10.42
N GLY A 371 6.48 16.24 -10.40
CA GLY A 371 7.76 15.83 -9.84
C GLY A 371 7.69 14.64 -8.90
N VAL A 372 8.68 14.57 -8.00
CA VAL A 372 8.91 13.44 -7.10
C VAL A 372 8.60 13.88 -5.67
N VAL A 373 7.92 13.03 -4.91
CA VAL A 373 7.72 13.19 -3.48
C VAL A 373 8.28 12.00 -2.72
N LEU A 374 8.92 12.27 -1.59
CA LEU A 374 9.33 11.25 -0.63
C LEU A 374 8.68 11.59 0.71
N GLY A 375 7.97 10.63 1.28
CA GLY A 375 7.31 10.80 2.56
C GLY A 375 7.14 9.49 3.30
N ARG A 376 6.47 9.58 4.44
CA ARG A 376 6.13 8.43 5.27
C ARG A 376 4.63 8.40 5.56
N ALA A 377 4.10 7.20 5.66
CA ALA A 377 2.74 6.92 6.08
C ALA A 377 2.77 6.33 7.49
N SER A 378 1.86 6.78 8.34
CA SER A 378 1.58 6.21 9.66
C SER A 378 0.07 6.20 9.93
N ASN A 379 -0.71 5.64 9.00
CA ASN A 379 -2.16 5.88 8.87
C ASN A 379 -2.51 7.37 8.62
N ASN A 380 -1.52 8.13 8.17
CA ASN A 380 -1.62 9.53 7.75
C ASN A 380 -0.37 9.86 6.91
N TRP A 381 -0.47 10.84 6.02
CA TRP A 381 0.64 11.27 5.17
C TRP A 381 1.54 12.30 5.86
N THR A 382 2.86 12.12 5.77
CA THR A 382 3.86 13.14 6.09
C THR A 382 4.90 13.21 4.99
N GLN A 383 4.91 14.31 4.24
CA GLN A 383 5.95 14.57 3.25
C GLN A 383 7.27 14.93 3.94
N LEU A 384 8.35 14.27 3.54
CA LEU A 384 9.71 14.49 4.06
C LEU A 384 10.56 15.32 3.08
N GLY A 385 10.32 15.17 1.79
CA GLY A 385 11.00 15.92 0.74
C GLY A 385 10.29 15.83 -0.60
N SER A 386 10.69 16.70 -1.51
CA SER A 386 10.19 16.72 -2.89
C SER A 386 11.26 17.27 -3.83
N GLY A 387 11.18 16.89 -5.10
CA GLY A 387 12.07 17.35 -6.17
C GLY A 387 11.30 17.57 -7.45
N ALA A 388 11.71 18.57 -8.24
CA ALA A 388 11.11 18.80 -9.54
C ALA A 388 11.58 17.71 -10.52
N ALA A 389 10.65 17.17 -11.30
CA ALA A 389 10.93 16.32 -12.45
C ALA A 389 9.84 16.55 -13.50
N ASP A 390 10.22 16.64 -14.76
CA ASP A 390 9.30 16.82 -15.89
C ASP A 390 8.94 15.44 -16.45
N LEU A 391 7.96 14.80 -15.80
CA LEU A 391 7.59 13.41 -16.09
C LEU A 391 6.39 13.36 -17.04
N ALA A 392 6.60 12.76 -18.21
CA ALA A 392 5.61 12.69 -19.27
C ALA A 392 4.62 11.55 -19.01
N ALA A 393 3.32 11.83 -19.20
CA ALA A 393 2.31 10.79 -19.19
C ALA A 393 2.51 9.82 -20.37
N ASN A 394 2.18 8.55 -20.15
CA ASN A 394 2.33 7.43 -21.08
C ASN A 394 3.80 7.12 -21.46
N THR A 395 4.74 7.59 -20.64
CA THR A 395 6.17 7.25 -20.74
C THR A 395 6.56 6.47 -19.50
N ALA A 396 7.33 5.39 -19.70
CA ALA A 396 7.94 4.67 -18.61
C ALA A 396 9.11 5.48 -18.05
N HIS A 397 9.08 5.75 -16.74
CA HIS A 397 10.13 6.43 -16.02
C HIS A 397 10.83 5.45 -15.09
N HIS A 398 12.16 5.43 -15.12
CA HIS A 398 12.94 4.51 -14.28
C HIS A 398 13.11 5.12 -12.88
N VAL A 399 12.52 4.50 -11.86
CA VAL A 399 12.50 4.99 -10.49
C VAL A 399 13.32 4.08 -9.60
N GLN A 400 14.28 4.65 -8.85
CA GLN A 400 15.08 3.92 -7.88
C GLN A 400 14.99 4.58 -6.50
N VAL A 401 14.66 3.78 -5.47
CA VAL A 401 14.85 4.13 -4.07
C VAL A 401 16.15 3.49 -3.57
N GLN A 402 17.03 4.31 -2.97
CA GLN A 402 18.15 3.84 -2.16
C GLN A 402 17.81 4.08 -0.70
N ALA A 403 17.65 2.99 0.06
CA ALA A 403 17.39 3.04 1.50
C ALA A 403 18.61 2.47 2.24
N LEU A 404 19.34 3.33 2.96
CA LEU A 404 20.55 2.98 3.70
C LEU A 404 20.47 3.54 5.12
N ASP A 405 20.18 2.66 6.07
CA ASP A 405 19.91 3.02 7.46
C ASP A 405 18.84 4.12 7.53
N THR A 406 19.21 5.35 7.89
CA THR A 406 18.30 6.50 7.92
C THR A 406 18.37 7.39 6.68
N ALA A 407 19.37 7.18 5.81
CA ALA A 407 19.53 7.94 4.58
C ALA A 407 18.65 7.35 3.47
N LEU A 408 17.73 8.16 2.95
CA LEU A 408 16.79 7.78 1.90
C LEU A 408 16.98 8.69 0.69
N ALA A 409 17.15 8.10 -0.48
CA ALA A 409 17.29 8.83 -1.73
C ALA A 409 16.39 8.25 -2.83
N VAL A 410 15.83 9.13 -3.67
CA VAL A 410 15.02 8.75 -4.83
C VAL A 410 15.66 9.30 -6.08
N PHE A 411 15.85 8.45 -7.08
CA PHE A 411 16.35 8.77 -8.41
C PHE A 411 15.22 8.51 -9.42
N VAL A 412 15.11 9.37 -10.43
CA VAL A 412 14.12 9.22 -11.50
C VAL A 412 14.80 9.59 -12.80
N ASP A 413 14.85 8.64 -13.73
CA ASP A 413 15.53 8.66 -15.04
C ASP A 413 17.05 8.93 -14.99
N ASP A 414 17.54 9.95 -14.28
CA ASP A 414 18.96 10.12 -13.98
C ASP A 414 19.37 9.32 -12.74
N MET A 415 20.01 8.17 -12.95
CA MET A 415 20.50 7.32 -11.87
C MET A 415 21.78 7.84 -11.20
N SER A 416 22.39 8.90 -11.73
CA SER A 416 23.61 9.51 -11.19
C SER A 416 23.29 10.55 -10.11
N THR A 417 22.18 11.29 -10.28
CA THR A 417 21.77 12.38 -9.38
C THR A 417 20.40 12.12 -8.76
N ALA A 418 20.33 11.95 -7.44
CA ALA A 418 19.04 11.77 -6.78
C ALA A 418 18.18 13.04 -6.90
N ALA A 419 16.91 12.85 -7.30
CA ALA A 419 15.88 13.88 -7.34
C ALA A 419 15.50 14.36 -5.94
N VAL A 420 15.53 13.45 -4.94
CA VAL A 420 15.21 13.76 -3.54
C VAL A 420 16.16 13.02 -2.61
N ARG A 421 16.64 13.67 -1.54
CA ARG A 421 17.39 13.06 -0.44
C ARG A 421 16.85 13.54 0.90
N VAL A 422 16.63 12.62 1.83
CA VAL A 422 16.20 12.92 3.21
C VAL A 422 16.89 12.00 4.21
N THR A 423 16.88 12.39 5.48
CA THR A 423 17.32 11.55 6.60
C THR A 423 16.14 11.32 7.53
N ASP A 424 15.65 10.08 7.60
CA ASP A 424 14.55 9.67 8.47
C ASP A 424 14.75 8.20 8.90
N GLY A 425 14.71 7.94 10.21
CA GLY A 425 14.93 6.61 10.80
C GLY A 425 13.68 5.95 11.39
N THR A 426 12.49 6.47 11.09
CA THR A 426 11.23 6.00 11.69
C THR A 426 10.96 4.53 11.40
N TYR A 427 11.25 4.07 10.18
CA TYR A 427 11.05 2.68 9.76
C TYR A 427 12.38 2.08 9.28
N ALA A 428 12.93 1.14 10.04
CA ALA A 428 14.22 0.52 9.72
C ALA A 428 14.12 -0.64 8.72
N ARG A 429 12.94 -1.28 8.62
CA ARG A 429 12.68 -2.42 7.75
C ARG A 429 11.19 -2.66 7.53
N GLY A 430 10.85 -3.41 6.48
CA GLY A 430 9.49 -3.88 6.23
C GLY A 430 9.28 -4.44 4.82
N MET A 431 8.01 -4.60 4.45
CA MET A 431 7.57 -4.99 3.12
C MET A 431 7.82 -3.88 2.10
N ASN A 432 8.00 -4.26 0.85
CA ASN A 432 8.15 -3.34 -0.27
C ASN A 432 7.04 -3.61 -1.30
N GLY A 433 6.74 -2.63 -2.14
CA GLY A 433 5.80 -2.78 -3.23
C GLY A 433 5.41 -1.46 -3.86
N VAL A 434 4.18 -1.36 -4.33
CA VAL A 434 3.72 -0.27 -5.18
C VAL A 434 2.42 0.34 -4.68
N ARG A 435 2.22 1.62 -4.98
CA ARG A 435 1.02 2.38 -4.63
C ARG A 435 0.58 3.28 -5.77
N VAL A 436 -0.73 3.45 -5.89
CA VAL A 436 -1.38 4.44 -6.76
C VAL A 436 -2.35 5.32 -5.95
N TYR A 437 -2.36 6.62 -6.23
CA TYR A 437 -3.20 7.60 -5.54
C TYR A 437 -3.74 8.68 -6.50
N GLY A 438 -5.06 8.73 -6.67
CA GLY A 438 -5.73 9.68 -7.57
C GLY A 438 -5.46 9.42 -9.06
N THR A 439 -4.75 8.33 -9.39
CA THR A 439 -4.36 7.89 -10.74
C THR A 439 -4.23 6.37 -10.78
N GLY A 440 -4.10 5.80 -11.97
CA GLY A 440 -3.59 4.44 -12.17
C GLY A 440 -2.11 4.49 -12.54
N ALA A 441 -1.47 3.33 -12.69
CA ALA A 441 -0.10 3.23 -13.23
C ALA A 441 0.17 1.80 -13.71
N ALA A 442 1.11 1.67 -14.65
CA ALA A 442 1.76 0.39 -14.93
C ALA A 442 3.13 0.38 -14.25
N PHE A 443 3.44 -0.70 -13.56
CA PHE A 443 4.75 -0.97 -12.99
C PHE A 443 5.37 -2.17 -13.70
N ASP A 444 6.63 -2.06 -14.07
CA ASP A 444 7.37 -3.12 -14.74
C ASP A 444 8.83 -3.18 -14.25
N ASN A 445 9.52 -4.27 -14.54
CA ASN A 445 10.93 -4.49 -14.18
C ASN A 445 11.22 -4.18 -12.69
N ILE A 446 10.36 -4.67 -11.78
CA ILE A 446 10.50 -4.43 -10.35
C ILE A 446 11.67 -5.26 -9.81
N CYS A 447 12.59 -4.60 -9.10
CA CYS A 447 13.76 -5.24 -8.54
C CYS A 447 14.09 -4.69 -7.14
N ILE A 448 14.31 -5.56 -6.17
CA ILE A 448 14.77 -5.21 -4.82
C ILE A 448 16.08 -5.93 -4.55
N SER A 449 17.16 -5.16 -4.43
CA SER A 449 18.53 -5.64 -4.27
C SER A 449 19.03 -5.31 -2.86
N PRO A 450 19.02 -6.25 -1.90
CA PRO A 450 19.47 -6.02 -0.55
C PRO A 450 20.98 -5.77 -0.49
N LEU A 451 21.38 -4.89 0.44
CA LEU A 451 22.77 -4.56 0.68
C LEU A 451 23.48 -5.74 1.37
N ALA A 452 24.48 -6.30 0.69
CA ALA A 452 25.29 -7.40 1.19
C ALA A 452 26.52 -6.90 1.97
N PHE A 453 27.10 -5.79 1.52
CA PHE A 453 28.30 -5.20 2.12
C PHE A 453 28.31 -3.69 1.93
N SER A 454 28.77 -2.96 2.94
CA SER A 454 29.17 -1.56 2.79
C SER A 454 30.37 -1.19 3.63
N ASP A 455 31.19 -0.30 3.07
CA ASP A 455 32.26 0.36 3.80
C ASP A 455 32.49 1.77 3.25
N ASP A 456 32.26 2.77 4.09
CA ASP A 456 32.64 4.16 3.83
C ASP A 456 34.00 4.50 4.46
N PHE A 457 34.66 3.52 5.11
CA PHE A 457 35.93 3.65 5.82
C PHE A 457 35.95 4.69 6.95
N SER A 458 34.77 5.14 7.42
CA SER A 458 34.64 6.03 8.57
C SER A 458 35.19 5.45 9.88
N SER A 459 35.34 4.11 9.94
CA SER A 459 35.99 3.41 11.06
C SER A 459 37.50 3.68 11.19
N GLY A 460 38.13 4.23 10.16
CA GLY A 460 39.58 4.45 10.11
C GLY A 460 40.41 3.18 9.91
N THR A 461 39.78 2.04 9.59
CA THR A 461 40.47 0.75 9.45
C THR A 461 39.98 -0.06 8.24
N MET A 462 40.78 -1.04 7.80
CA MET A 462 40.39 -2.07 6.83
C MET A 462 39.71 -3.28 7.49
N GLY A 463 39.11 -3.14 8.68
CA GLY A 463 38.64 -4.28 9.48
C GLY A 463 37.57 -5.16 8.83
N LYS A 464 36.86 -4.65 7.82
CA LYS A 464 35.88 -5.40 7.02
C LYS A 464 36.48 -6.16 5.83
N TRP A 465 37.79 -6.08 5.66
CA TRP A 465 38.52 -6.58 4.50
C TRP A 465 39.60 -7.57 4.90
N THR A 466 39.75 -8.62 4.11
CA THR A 466 40.90 -9.53 4.18
C THR A 466 41.93 -9.08 3.16
N ALA A 467 43.03 -8.48 3.62
CA ALA A 467 44.16 -8.14 2.77
C ALA A 467 44.84 -9.43 2.27
N VAL A 468 44.91 -9.59 0.95
CA VAL A 468 45.57 -10.74 0.32
C VAL A 468 47.02 -10.40 -0.01
N ASP A 469 47.28 -9.17 -0.44
CA ASP A 469 48.62 -8.68 -0.82
C ASP A 469 48.61 -7.14 -0.94
N GLY A 470 49.78 -6.50 -0.91
CA GLY A 470 49.95 -5.04 -0.96
C GLY A 470 49.83 -4.34 0.39
N THR A 471 49.95 -3.00 0.37
CA THR A 471 49.85 -2.15 1.57
C THR A 471 48.61 -1.26 1.51
N TYR A 472 48.01 -1.05 2.69
CA TYR A 472 46.75 -0.34 2.86
C TYR A 472 46.85 0.64 4.01
N HIS A 473 46.24 1.81 3.83
CA HIS A 473 45.95 2.71 4.94
C HIS A 473 44.61 3.39 4.68
N VAL A 474 43.89 3.72 5.75
CA VAL A 474 42.72 4.60 5.66
C VAL A 474 43.19 6.02 5.92
N SER A 475 42.94 6.92 4.96
CA SER A 475 43.32 8.33 5.07
C SER A 475 42.50 9.03 6.15
N SER A 476 42.97 10.19 6.62
CA SER A 476 42.20 11.06 7.51
C SER A 476 40.90 11.59 6.88
N SER A 477 40.79 11.55 5.55
CA SER A 477 39.56 11.90 4.81
C SER A 477 38.55 10.76 4.72
N GLY A 478 38.82 9.61 5.35
CA GLY A 478 37.91 8.46 5.34
C GLY A 478 37.88 7.69 4.03
N ALA A 479 38.99 7.66 3.27
CA ALA A 479 39.13 6.83 2.08
C ALA A 479 40.20 5.75 2.32
N ALA A 480 39.96 4.53 1.85
CA ALA A 480 40.99 3.52 1.81
C ALA A 480 41.95 3.81 0.65
N VAL A 481 43.23 3.92 0.96
CA VAL A 481 44.30 4.09 -0.01
C VAL A 481 45.05 2.78 -0.15
N LEU A 482 44.96 2.22 -1.34
CA LEU A 482 45.64 1.01 -1.77
C LEU A 482 46.91 1.43 -2.50
N SER A 483 48.06 1.28 -1.84
CA SER A 483 49.36 1.59 -2.43
C SER A 483 49.91 0.32 -3.09
N ALA A 484 49.78 0.22 -4.41
CA ALA A 484 50.30 -0.91 -5.16
C ALA A 484 51.80 -0.77 -5.42
N SER A 485 52.61 -1.76 -5.02
CA SER A 485 53.99 -1.93 -5.51
C SER A 485 54.36 -3.42 -5.61
N PRO A 486 54.03 -4.12 -6.72
CA PRO A 486 53.27 -3.65 -7.89
C PRO A 486 51.76 -3.81 -7.75
N ILE A 487 51.24 -4.38 -6.66
CA ILE A 487 49.83 -4.76 -6.53
C ILE A 487 49.27 -4.50 -5.14
N ALA A 488 47.96 -4.31 -5.06
CA ALA A 488 47.18 -4.43 -3.84
C ALA A 488 45.88 -5.18 -4.16
N LYS A 489 45.56 -6.19 -3.36
CA LYS A 489 44.33 -6.99 -3.45
C LYS A 489 43.72 -7.26 -2.08
N ALA A 490 42.46 -6.87 -1.89
CA ALA A 490 41.70 -7.13 -0.66
C ALA A 490 40.32 -7.68 -1.00
N LEU A 491 39.83 -8.60 -0.18
CA LEU A 491 38.50 -9.21 -0.34
C LEU A 491 37.57 -8.75 0.77
N ALA A 492 36.32 -8.45 0.44
CA ALA A 492 35.29 -8.19 1.42
C ALA A 492 35.05 -9.47 2.25
N THR A 493 35.10 -9.35 3.57
CA THR A 493 34.97 -10.51 4.44
C THR A 493 33.53 -11.04 4.45
N GLY A 494 33.36 -12.33 4.13
CA GLY A 494 32.09 -13.04 4.34
C GLY A 494 30.99 -12.75 3.32
N VAL A 495 31.30 -12.14 2.17
CA VAL A 495 30.29 -11.78 1.15
C VAL A 495 30.57 -12.46 -0.17
N THR A 496 29.80 -13.52 -0.45
CA THR A 496 29.75 -14.20 -1.74
C THR A 496 28.51 -13.80 -2.51
N SER A 497 28.65 -13.53 -3.80
CA SER A 497 27.53 -13.12 -4.66
C SER A 497 27.59 -13.84 -6.00
N HIS A 498 26.41 -14.14 -6.56
CA HIS A 498 26.28 -14.59 -7.94
C HIS A 498 26.18 -13.34 -8.82
N ASP A 499 24.98 -12.79 -8.91
CA ASP A 499 24.74 -11.47 -9.47
C ASP A 499 25.01 -10.39 -8.43
N VAL A 500 25.61 -9.28 -8.87
CA VAL A 500 26.11 -8.23 -8.00
C VAL A 500 25.94 -6.85 -8.62
N ILE A 501 25.53 -5.89 -7.78
CA ILE A 501 25.68 -4.46 -8.05
C ILE A 501 26.80 -3.96 -7.12
N TYR A 502 27.97 -3.69 -7.68
CA TYR A 502 29.16 -3.26 -6.94
C TYR A 502 29.52 -1.85 -7.36
N GLY A 503 29.34 -0.87 -6.47
CA GLY A 503 29.75 0.51 -6.72
C GLY A 503 30.58 1.12 -5.60
N ALA A 504 31.54 1.98 -5.98
CA ALA A 504 32.34 2.78 -5.06
C ALA A 504 32.80 4.07 -5.76
N ASP A 505 33.28 5.03 -4.96
CA ASP A 505 33.94 6.22 -5.46
C ASP A 505 35.44 5.93 -5.54
N VAL A 506 36.03 6.05 -6.73
CA VAL A 506 37.38 5.57 -7.04
C VAL A 506 38.22 6.71 -7.63
N SER A 507 39.45 6.86 -7.15
CA SER A 507 40.46 7.74 -7.73
C SER A 507 41.78 6.99 -7.91
N ILE A 508 42.54 7.33 -8.94
CA ILE A 508 43.82 6.70 -9.28
C ILE A 508 44.91 7.76 -9.48
N ASP A 509 46.17 7.39 -9.26
CA ASP A 509 47.31 8.28 -9.52
C ASP A 509 47.71 8.32 -11.01
N ALA A 510 48.76 9.09 -11.32
CA ALA A 510 49.22 9.33 -12.68
C ALA A 510 50.10 8.21 -13.27
N THR A 511 50.11 7.02 -12.66
CA THR A 511 51.02 5.95 -13.09
C THR A 511 50.61 5.38 -14.44
N ALA A 512 51.52 5.45 -15.41
CA ALA A 512 51.28 4.93 -16.75
C ALA A 512 50.98 3.42 -16.72
N ASN A 513 49.95 3.00 -17.45
CA ASN A 513 49.47 1.61 -17.53
C ASN A 513 48.98 1.01 -16.20
N GLY A 514 48.93 1.79 -15.11
CA GLY A 514 48.28 1.39 -13.87
C GLY A 514 46.76 1.42 -13.97
N ASN A 515 46.09 0.61 -13.17
CA ASN A 515 44.63 0.58 -13.06
C ASN A 515 44.16 0.18 -11.67
N GLY A 516 43.03 0.74 -11.26
CA GLY A 516 42.35 0.44 -10.00
C GLY A 516 40.87 0.16 -10.22
N GLY A 517 40.32 -0.79 -9.47
CA GLY A 517 38.91 -1.11 -9.53
C GLY A 517 38.54 -2.30 -8.67
N PHE A 518 37.57 -3.06 -9.15
CA PHE A 518 36.91 -4.13 -8.40
C PHE A 518 37.25 -5.50 -9.00
N ILE A 519 37.44 -6.48 -8.13
CA ILE A 519 37.39 -7.90 -8.47
C ILE A 519 36.09 -8.48 -7.94
N PHE A 520 35.48 -9.40 -8.70
CA PHE A 520 34.19 -9.98 -8.35
C PHE A 520 34.08 -11.42 -8.87
N ARG A 521 33.19 -12.20 -8.23
CA ARG A 521 33.08 -13.65 -8.41
C ARG A 521 34.43 -14.36 -8.19
N VAL A 522 35.16 -13.91 -7.16
CA VAL A 522 36.53 -14.33 -6.88
C VAL A 522 36.58 -15.63 -6.08
N SER A 523 37.48 -16.53 -6.49
CA SER A 523 37.91 -17.70 -5.73
C SER A 523 39.43 -17.87 -5.79
N ASN A 524 39.99 -18.67 -4.88
CA ASN A 524 41.41 -19.05 -4.85
C ASN A 524 42.39 -17.86 -4.89
N ALA A 525 42.06 -16.75 -4.24
CA ALA A 525 42.92 -15.58 -4.21
C ALA A 525 44.18 -15.81 -3.35
N THR A 526 45.34 -15.57 -3.93
CA THR A 526 46.65 -15.57 -3.24
C THR A 526 47.46 -14.32 -3.61
N ALA A 527 48.65 -14.16 -3.02
CA ALA A 527 49.57 -13.08 -3.38
C ALA A 527 49.93 -13.08 -4.87
N GLY A 528 50.10 -11.89 -5.45
CA GLY A 528 50.36 -11.63 -6.88
C GLY A 528 49.18 -10.99 -7.64
N PRO A 529 49.44 -10.35 -8.80
CA PRO A 529 48.47 -9.52 -9.55
C PRO A 529 47.21 -10.27 -9.98
N ASP A 530 47.41 -11.41 -10.63
CA ASP A 530 46.36 -12.21 -11.27
C ASP A 530 46.22 -13.57 -10.58
N SER A 531 46.81 -13.72 -9.40
CA SER A 531 46.72 -14.89 -8.55
C SER A 531 45.34 -15.00 -7.89
N TYR A 532 44.31 -15.22 -8.70
CA TYR A 532 42.93 -15.50 -8.32
C TYR A 532 42.18 -16.03 -9.55
N ASN A 533 41.02 -16.63 -9.32
CA ASN A 533 40.03 -16.94 -10.37
C ASN A 533 38.86 -15.98 -10.19
N GLY A 534 38.52 -15.16 -11.18
CA GLY A 534 37.42 -14.21 -11.10
C GLY A 534 37.53 -13.08 -12.12
N TYR A 535 36.58 -12.16 -12.11
CA TYR A 535 36.61 -10.99 -13.00
C TYR A 535 37.27 -9.77 -12.34
N TYR A 536 37.68 -8.83 -13.18
CA TYR A 536 38.14 -7.51 -12.79
C TYR A 536 37.55 -6.45 -13.73
N ALA A 537 37.01 -5.38 -13.15
CA ALA A 537 36.74 -4.16 -13.90
C ALA A 537 37.28 -2.94 -13.17
N GLY A 538 37.86 -2.01 -13.91
CA GLY A 538 38.48 -0.83 -13.31
C GLY A 538 38.79 0.26 -14.32
N ILE A 539 39.38 1.32 -13.78
CA ILE A 539 39.77 2.52 -14.52
C ILE A 539 41.28 2.68 -14.51
N GLY A 540 41.80 3.23 -15.60
CA GLY A 540 43.15 3.76 -15.71
C GLY A 540 43.10 5.13 -16.39
N VAL A 541 44.19 5.89 -16.36
CA VAL A 541 44.23 7.21 -17.02
C VAL A 541 43.93 7.04 -18.51
N GLY A 542 42.81 7.60 -18.97
CA GLY A 542 42.37 7.53 -20.36
C GLY A 542 41.59 6.27 -20.76
N TYR A 543 41.27 5.33 -19.86
CA TYR A 543 40.57 4.09 -20.24
C TYR A 543 39.77 3.41 -19.12
N VAL A 544 38.78 2.61 -19.53
CA VAL A 544 38.10 1.61 -18.69
C VAL A 544 38.46 0.22 -19.22
N VAL A 545 38.67 -0.75 -18.33
CA VAL A 545 39.02 -2.12 -18.70
C VAL A 545 38.20 -3.15 -17.93
N LEU A 546 37.81 -4.22 -18.61
CA LEU A 546 37.18 -5.41 -18.08
C LEU A 546 37.97 -6.64 -18.56
N GLY A 547 38.24 -7.55 -17.64
CA GLY A 547 38.89 -8.82 -17.93
C GLY A 547 38.65 -9.83 -16.83
N PHE A 548 39.39 -10.93 -16.89
CA PHE A 548 39.36 -11.96 -15.86
C PHE A 548 40.76 -12.48 -15.56
N ALA A 549 40.89 -13.07 -14.37
CA ALA A 549 42.05 -13.83 -13.98
C ALA A 549 41.69 -15.32 -13.86
N ASP A 550 42.59 -16.19 -14.31
CA ASP A 550 42.57 -17.64 -14.14
C ASP A 550 43.95 -18.14 -13.69
N ARG A 551 44.57 -17.37 -12.79
CA ARG A 551 46.02 -17.31 -12.53
C ARG A 551 46.84 -16.56 -13.58
N GLN A 552 46.25 -16.14 -14.69
CA GLN A 552 46.83 -15.19 -15.66
C GLN A 552 45.82 -14.11 -16.04
N TRP A 553 46.31 -12.94 -16.48
CA TRP A 553 45.45 -11.87 -16.96
C TRP A 553 44.91 -12.16 -18.36
N ASN A 554 43.59 -12.02 -18.52
CA ASN A 554 42.89 -12.12 -19.79
C ASN A 554 41.99 -10.90 -19.97
N GLU A 555 42.36 -9.98 -20.87
CA GLU A 555 41.54 -8.82 -21.19
C GLU A 555 40.34 -9.23 -22.04
N LEU A 556 39.13 -8.85 -21.63
CA LEU A 556 37.90 -9.06 -22.40
C LEU A 556 37.58 -7.83 -23.24
N LYS A 557 37.67 -6.64 -22.63
CA LYS A 557 37.35 -5.38 -23.30
C LYS A 557 38.05 -4.20 -22.66
N ARG A 558 38.47 -3.27 -23.50
CA ARG A 558 39.02 -1.97 -23.12
C ARG A 558 38.33 -0.88 -23.93
N ALA A 559 37.88 0.16 -23.25
CA ALA A 559 37.24 1.32 -23.86
C ALA A 559 38.08 2.58 -23.60
N PRO A 560 38.35 3.41 -24.63
CA PRO A 560 38.91 4.74 -24.43
C PRO A 560 37.99 5.60 -23.55
N ALA A 561 38.57 6.32 -22.60
CA ALA A 561 37.88 7.21 -21.67
C ALA A 561 38.80 8.39 -21.32
N ALA A 562 39.00 9.29 -22.29
CA ALA A 562 39.91 10.43 -22.16
C ALA A 562 39.54 11.40 -21.03
N ASP A 563 38.30 11.34 -20.56
CA ASP A 563 37.74 12.05 -19.41
C ASP A 563 38.25 11.51 -18.05
N ILE A 564 38.84 10.31 -18.02
CA ILE A 564 39.44 9.73 -16.82
C ILE A 564 40.86 10.25 -16.65
N THR A 565 41.07 11.07 -15.62
CA THR A 565 42.33 11.75 -15.30
C THR A 565 42.80 11.42 -13.88
N ALA A 566 44.10 11.51 -13.66
CA ALA A 566 44.70 11.21 -12.36
C ALA A 566 44.21 12.17 -11.26
N GLY A 567 43.96 11.63 -10.06
CA GLY A 567 43.57 12.37 -8.86
C GLY A 567 42.11 12.83 -8.83
N GLN A 568 41.35 12.66 -9.91
CA GLN A 568 39.90 12.88 -9.90
C GLN A 568 39.19 11.64 -9.33
N THR A 569 38.04 11.87 -8.70
CA THR A 569 37.19 10.81 -8.15
C THR A 569 36.05 10.52 -9.10
N TYR A 570 35.85 9.25 -9.41
CA TYR A 570 34.82 8.76 -10.33
C TYR A 570 33.89 7.78 -9.61
N ARG A 571 32.60 7.78 -9.93
CA ARG A 571 31.68 6.75 -9.48
C ARG A 571 31.79 5.54 -10.41
N LEU A 572 32.49 4.50 -9.96
CA LEU A 572 32.58 3.23 -10.68
C LEU A 572 31.48 2.30 -10.20
N LEU A 573 30.71 1.71 -11.14
CA LEU A 573 29.68 0.71 -10.84
C LEU A 573 29.76 -0.47 -11.81
N ILE A 574 29.61 -1.68 -11.26
CA ILE A 574 29.51 -2.93 -12.00
C ILE A 574 28.14 -3.53 -11.69
N ARG A 575 27.40 -3.92 -12.73
CA ARG A 575 26.14 -4.65 -12.61
C ARG A 575 26.26 -5.95 -13.40
N THR A 576 25.98 -7.08 -12.76
CA THR A 576 26.00 -8.39 -13.42
C THR A 576 24.63 -9.04 -13.38
N ARG A 577 24.23 -9.66 -14.50
CA ARG A 577 23.01 -10.47 -14.62
C ARG A 577 23.33 -11.74 -15.41
N GLY A 578 23.43 -12.88 -14.73
CA GLY A 578 23.94 -14.11 -15.32
C GLY A 578 25.35 -13.90 -15.90
N ASP A 579 25.48 -14.05 -17.22
CA ASP A 579 26.74 -13.89 -17.94
C ASP A 579 26.99 -12.43 -18.38
N SER A 580 25.99 -11.56 -18.28
CA SER A 580 26.10 -10.16 -18.67
C SER A 580 26.83 -9.35 -17.61
N ILE A 581 27.86 -8.60 -18.00
CA ILE A 581 28.65 -7.72 -17.13
C ILE A 581 28.66 -6.32 -17.74
N ALA A 582 28.07 -5.36 -17.04
CA ALA A 582 28.03 -3.95 -17.43
C ALA A 582 28.92 -3.11 -16.49
N VAL A 583 29.69 -2.19 -17.06
CA VAL A 583 30.60 -1.28 -16.32
C VAL A 583 30.24 0.16 -16.61
N TYR A 584 29.99 0.94 -15.56
CA TYR A 584 29.56 2.33 -15.59
C TYR A 584 30.60 3.22 -14.91
N VAL A 585 30.79 4.43 -15.42
CA VAL A 585 31.68 5.44 -14.84
C VAL A 585 30.97 6.79 -14.92
N ASP A 586 30.64 7.34 -13.75
CA ASP A 586 29.85 8.55 -13.50
C ASP A 586 28.41 8.51 -14.02
N ASP A 587 28.19 8.38 -15.32
CA ASP A 587 26.87 8.15 -15.90
C ASP A 587 26.42 6.72 -15.56
N LEU A 588 25.43 6.61 -14.67
CA LEU A 588 24.88 5.34 -14.21
C LEU A 588 23.71 4.85 -15.07
N ASN A 589 23.35 5.58 -16.13
CA ASN A 589 22.31 5.17 -17.08
C ASN A 589 22.92 4.42 -18.27
N THR A 590 24.07 4.90 -18.78
CA THR A 590 24.72 4.33 -19.95
C THR A 590 26.04 3.64 -19.58
N PRO A 591 26.19 2.31 -19.75
CA PRO A 591 27.44 1.63 -19.45
C PRO A 591 28.52 2.02 -20.46
N ARG A 592 29.76 2.21 -19.97
CA ARG A 592 30.96 2.36 -20.82
C ARG A 592 31.23 1.08 -21.61
N MET A 593 30.83 -0.07 -21.08
CA MET A 593 30.86 -1.34 -21.77
C MET A 593 29.89 -2.36 -21.18
N VAL A 594 29.41 -3.24 -22.05
CA VAL A 594 28.75 -4.50 -21.69
C VAL A 594 29.52 -5.65 -22.36
N VAL A 595 29.72 -6.74 -21.63
CA VAL A 595 30.38 -7.98 -22.08
C VAL A 595 29.55 -9.18 -21.62
N GLN A 596 29.50 -10.24 -22.44
CA GLN A 596 28.88 -11.52 -22.08
C GLN A 596 29.98 -12.54 -21.79
N ASP A 597 30.04 -13.03 -20.56
CA ASP A 597 31.06 -13.99 -20.13
C ASP A 597 30.62 -14.82 -18.91
N GLY A 598 30.36 -16.11 -19.11
CA GLY A 598 29.85 -17.02 -18.08
C GLY A 598 30.90 -17.89 -17.34
N ARG A 599 32.20 -17.57 -17.45
CA ARG A 599 33.25 -18.42 -16.85
C ARG A 599 33.15 -18.52 -15.32
N TYR A 600 32.80 -17.43 -14.66
CA TYR A 600 32.63 -17.39 -13.21
C TYR A 600 31.20 -16.99 -12.88
N SER A 601 30.47 -17.85 -12.17
CA SER A 601 29.06 -17.63 -11.83
C SER A 601 28.85 -17.05 -10.42
N ALA A 602 29.81 -17.24 -9.51
CA ALA A 602 29.74 -16.75 -8.15
C ALA A 602 31.12 -16.65 -7.48
N GLY A 603 31.23 -15.88 -6.41
CA GLY A 603 32.41 -15.81 -5.56
C GLY A 603 32.46 -14.54 -4.71
N LEU A 604 33.63 -14.27 -4.12
CA LEU A 604 33.87 -13.08 -3.30
C LEU A 604 33.97 -11.81 -4.15
N SER A 605 33.71 -10.67 -3.53
CA SER A 605 33.97 -9.34 -4.09
C SER A 605 35.17 -8.69 -3.39
N GLY A 606 35.90 -7.85 -4.11
CA GLY A 606 37.14 -7.26 -3.62
C GLY A 606 37.60 -6.03 -4.38
N LEU A 607 38.67 -5.45 -3.87
CA LEU A 607 39.38 -4.31 -4.45
C LEU A 607 40.69 -4.82 -5.05
N ARG A 608 41.08 -4.26 -6.20
CA ARG A 608 42.38 -4.52 -6.83
C ARG A 608 42.96 -3.24 -7.41
N ALA A 609 44.22 -2.99 -7.11
CA ALA A 609 45.04 -1.98 -7.75
C ALA A 609 46.30 -2.63 -8.35
N TYR A 610 46.64 -2.25 -9.58
CA TYR A 610 47.79 -2.74 -10.33
C TYR A 610 48.63 -1.55 -10.79
N MET A 611 49.89 -1.50 -10.34
CA MET A 611 50.88 -0.44 -10.61
C MET A 611 50.42 0.99 -10.30
N THR A 612 49.27 1.21 -9.66
CA THR A 612 48.75 2.53 -9.32
C THR A 612 48.36 2.59 -7.85
N THR A 613 48.44 3.77 -7.27
CA THR A 613 47.76 4.06 -6.01
C THR A 613 46.29 4.32 -6.31
N MET A 614 45.40 3.54 -5.69
CA MET A 614 43.96 3.74 -5.77
C MET A 614 43.43 4.26 -4.43
N SER A 615 42.66 5.33 -4.46
CA SER A 615 41.81 5.75 -3.33
C SER A 615 40.38 5.27 -3.59
N VAL A 616 39.73 4.69 -2.58
CA VAL A 616 38.34 4.21 -2.68
C VAL A 616 37.55 4.56 -1.42
N SER A 617 36.30 5.00 -1.61
CA SER A 617 35.33 5.22 -0.54
C SER A 617 33.91 4.85 -0.98
N ASN A 618 32.95 4.89 -0.05
CA ASN A 618 31.54 4.63 -0.32
C ASN A 618 31.28 3.31 -1.06
N VAL A 619 32.00 2.26 -0.65
CA VAL A 619 31.86 0.91 -1.21
C VAL A 619 30.51 0.35 -0.81
N ARG A 620 29.73 -0.09 -1.81
CA ARG A 620 28.45 -0.78 -1.61
C ARG A 620 28.36 -1.96 -2.57
N ILE A 621 28.01 -3.11 -2.03
CA ILE A 621 27.77 -4.35 -2.77
C ILE A 621 26.35 -4.81 -2.43
N TYR A 622 25.51 -4.93 -3.44
CA TYR A 622 24.16 -5.46 -3.31
C TYR A 622 24.07 -6.82 -4.01
N HIS A 623 23.24 -7.71 -3.46
CA HIS A 623 22.83 -8.91 -4.19
C HIS A 623 22.03 -8.48 -5.42
N GLY A 624 22.50 -8.83 -6.61
CA GLY A 624 21.87 -8.48 -7.88
C GLY A 624 20.89 -9.55 -8.36
N LEU A 625 19.94 -9.13 -9.20
CA LEU A 625 19.03 -9.95 -10.02
C LEU A 625 18.67 -9.20 -11.31
N CYS A 626 18.73 -7.88 -11.22
CA CYS A 626 18.65 -6.88 -12.26
C CYS A 626 19.96 -6.07 -12.23
#